data_AF-A0AAD9PSD1-F1
#
_entry.id   AF-A0AAD9PSD1-F1
#
_cell.length_a   1.000
_cell.length_b   1.000
_cell.length_c   1.000
_cell.angle_alpha   90.00
_cell.angle_beta   90.00
_cell.angle_gamma   90.00
#
_symmetry.space_group_name_H-M   'P 1'
#
loop_
_entity.id
_entity.type
_entity.pdbx_description
1 polymer ?
#
loop_
_entity_poly.entity_id
_entity_poly.type
_entity_poly.pdbx_seq_one_letter_code
_entity_poly.pdbx_strand_id
1 'polypeptide(L)'
;MTILEIWNFHQQKRLRNIISHSQPLPTITSTQRSSPPKSHTNLLSTPSLSVMSLQTGSVTSWHFPLAYSRSTINGRTGSNACTFIALVLCKLHFAAPELPRPHHPLSLTWVFRMVQGMEIGNKFYDSHSAGNPVIFGVREAVQKVQASLGIASVRSELPTDITRQPVATANLPHHIQLASLVNQTSSVFVTDQKTVAFIPMGQHVLLLHSHCHAQSGA
;
A
#
# COMPACT_ATOMS: atom_id res chain seq x y z
N MET A 1 9.75 -2.61 5.49
CA MET A 1 9.19 -3.76 4.74
C MET A 1 7.81 -3.38 4.26
N THR A 2 7.54 -3.44 2.96
CA THR A 2 6.21 -3.23 2.34
C THR A 2 5.41 -4.52 2.37
N ILE A 3 4.10 -4.44 2.51
CA ILE A 3 3.26 -5.59 2.83
C ILE A 3 2.05 -5.65 1.90
N LEU A 4 1.81 -6.85 1.38
CA LEU A 4 0.58 -7.25 0.71
C LEU A 4 -0.05 -8.36 1.55
N GLU A 5 -1.33 -8.26 1.90
CA GLU A 5 -2.02 -9.32 2.64
C GLU A 5 -3.34 -9.72 1.99
N ILE A 6 -3.74 -10.97 2.19
CA ILE A 6 -5.06 -11.49 1.83
C ILE A 6 -5.74 -12.15 3.03
N TRP A 7 -7.00 -11.79 3.23
CA TRP A 7 -7.82 -12.13 4.38
C TRP A 7 -9.07 -12.90 3.90
N ASN A 8 -9.60 -13.82 4.70
CA ASN A 8 -10.94 -14.39 4.48
C ASN A 8 -11.99 -13.61 5.31
N PHE A 9 -13.07 -13.17 4.66
CA PHE A 9 -14.10 -12.30 5.23
C PHE A 9 -14.80 -12.91 6.47
N HIS A 10 -14.91 -14.24 6.55
CA HIS A 10 -15.59 -14.91 7.66
C HIS A 10 -14.76 -15.06 8.96
N GLN A 11 -13.48 -14.64 8.99
CA GLN A 11 -12.55 -14.94 10.10
C GLN A 11 -12.06 -13.70 10.88
N GLN A 12 -12.78 -12.57 10.82
CA GLN A 12 -12.38 -11.24 11.32
C GLN A 12 -12.31 -11.06 12.86
N LYS A 13 -11.65 -11.96 13.61
CA LYS A 13 -11.47 -11.78 15.07
C LYS A 13 -10.19 -11.04 15.49
N ARG A 14 -9.25 -10.68 14.60
CA ARG A 14 -7.98 -10.04 15.00
C ARG A 14 -7.49 -8.96 14.03
N LEU A 15 -8.05 -7.77 14.15
CA LEU A 15 -7.43 -6.51 13.69
C LEU A 15 -6.45 -5.90 14.73
N ARG A 16 -6.19 -6.61 15.85
CA ARG A 16 -5.56 -6.04 17.06
C ARG A 16 -4.04 -5.87 17.03
N ASN A 17 -3.31 -6.50 16.12
CA ASN A 17 -1.84 -6.55 16.21
C ASN A 17 -1.11 -5.58 15.28
N ILE A 18 -1.83 -4.66 14.61
CA ILE A 18 -1.24 -3.90 13.51
C ILE A 18 -0.48 -2.64 13.97
N ILE A 19 -0.70 -2.14 15.19
CA ILE A 19 -0.08 -0.87 15.61
C ILE A 19 0.16 -0.84 17.12
N SER A 20 1.26 -1.43 17.58
CA SER A 20 1.79 -1.09 18.91
C SER A 20 3.30 -1.35 18.97
N HIS A 21 4.08 -0.27 18.88
CA HIS A 21 5.15 0.11 19.82
C HIS A 21 6.11 1.10 19.16
N SER A 22 6.11 2.33 19.65
CA SER A 22 7.09 3.37 19.30
C SER A 22 8.03 3.55 20.49
N GLN A 23 9.31 3.23 20.33
CA GLN A 23 10.39 3.78 21.16
C GLN A 23 11.61 4.14 20.29
N PRO A 24 12.39 5.17 20.66
CA PRO A 24 13.34 5.83 19.77
C PRO A 24 14.72 5.15 19.73
N LEU A 25 15.39 5.23 18.57
CA LEU A 25 16.73 4.71 18.29
C LEU A 25 17.80 5.82 18.46
N PRO A 26 19.05 5.53 18.89
CA PRO A 26 20.13 6.50 18.93
C PRO A 26 20.84 6.69 17.57
N THR A 27 21.40 7.89 17.42
CA THR A 27 22.12 8.45 16.26
C THR A 27 23.51 7.83 16.05
N ILE A 28 23.89 7.55 14.79
CA ILE A 28 25.30 7.43 14.37
C ILE A 28 25.48 8.11 13.00
N THR A 29 26.56 8.87 12.86
CA THR A 29 26.84 9.82 11.76
C THR A 29 28.02 9.36 10.89
N SER A 30 27.87 9.49 9.55
CA SER A 30 28.90 9.80 8.50
C SER A 30 30.02 8.77 8.21
N THR A 31 30.66 8.62 7.04
CA THR A 31 30.76 9.34 5.75
C THR A 31 31.34 8.37 4.70
N GLN A 32 30.92 8.39 3.42
CA GLN A 32 31.89 8.42 2.30
C GLN A 32 31.21 8.71 0.95
N ARG A 33 31.95 9.48 0.13
CA ARG A 33 31.58 10.11 -1.14
C ARG A 33 32.17 9.30 -2.30
N SER A 34 31.40 9.06 -3.35
CA SER A 34 31.93 8.80 -4.70
C SER A 34 30.91 9.18 -5.78
N SER A 35 31.43 9.81 -6.83
CA SER A 35 30.76 10.41 -7.99
C SER A 35 30.39 9.39 -9.09
N PRO A 36 29.51 9.74 -10.05
CA PRO A 36 28.73 8.76 -10.82
C PRO A 36 29.33 8.44 -12.21
N PRO A 37 29.00 7.29 -12.81
CA PRO A 37 29.04 7.14 -14.25
C PRO A 37 27.64 7.07 -14.89
N LYS A 38 27.67 7.42 -16.17
CA LYS A 38 26.58 7.84 -17.08
C LYS A 38 25.55 6.76 -17.39
N SER A 39 24.37 7.26 -17.74
CA SER A 39 23.14 6.63 -18.18
C SER A 39 23.28 5.73 -19.41
N HIS A 40 22.84 4.47 -19.26
CA HIS A 40 22.25 3.69 -20.34
C HIS A 40 20.89 3.16 -19.84
N THR A 41 19.82 3.53 -20.54
CA THR A 41 18.45 3.05 -20.31
C THR A 41 18.35 1.57 -20.66
N ASN A 42 18.45 0.70 -19.65
CA ASN A 42 18.02 -0.69 -19.77
C ASN A 42 16.52 -0.77 -19.49
N LEU A 43 15.77 -1.16 -20.51
CA LEU A 43 14.38 -1.58 -20.39
C LEU A 43 14.31 -2.83 -19.49
N LEU A 44 13.51 -2.72 -18.42
CA LEU A 44 12.85 -3.81 -17.70
C LEU A 44 13.71 -5.05 -17.32
N SER A 45 14.78 -4.86 -16.54
CA SER A 45 15.32 -5.93 -15.71
C SER A 45 14.81 -5.73 -14.28
N THR A 46 13.58 -6.16 -14.00
CA THR A 46 13.22 -6.39 -12.60
C THR A 46 14.17 -7.48 -12.10
N PRO A 47 14.92 -7.28 -11.01
CA PRO A 47 15.63 -8.38 -10.37
C PRO A 47 14.65 -9.54 -10.18
N SER A 48 15.12 -10.79 -10.15
CA SER A 48 14.32 -11.97 -9.81
C SER A 48 13.86 -11.90 -8.35
N LEU A 49 13.01 -10.93 -8.03
CA LEU A 49 12.48 -10.65 -6.72
C LEU A 49 11.42 -11.70 -6.44
N SER A 50 11.82 -12.73 -5.69
CA SER A 50 10.91 -13.74 -5.19
C SER A 50 10.41 -13.32 -3.81
N VAL A 51 9.09 -13.09 -3.68
CA VAL A 51 8.46 -12.68 -2.43
C VAL A 51 7.70 -13.86 -1.85
N MET A 52 8.22 -14.46 -0.77
CA MET A 52 7.62 -15.62 -0.12
C MET A 52 6.35 -15.24 0.65
N SER A 53 5.40 -16.17 0.71
CA SER A 53 4.23 -16.05 1.56
C SER A 53 4.57 -16.37 3.02
N LEU A 54 4.02 -15.61 3.95
CA LEU A 54 3.99 -15.88 5.37
C LEU A 54 2.53 -16.03 5.82
N GLN A 55 2.22 -17.15 6.46
CA GLN A 55 0.88 -17.42 7.00
C GLN A 55 0.83 -17.10 8.49
N THR A 56 -0.21 -16.38 8.91
CA THR A 56 -0.51 -16.12 10.32
C THR A 56 -2.00 -16.30 10.54
N GLY A 57 -2.40 -17.45 11.08
CA GLY A 57 -3.80 -17.83 11.20
C GLY A 57 -4.48 -17.91 9.83
N SER A 58 -5.52 -17.10 9.64
CA SER A 58 -6.29 -17.00 8.39
C SER A 58 -5.78 -15.93 7.41
N VAL A 59 -4.64 -15.29 7.72
CA VAL A 59 -4.05 -14.25 6.89
C VAL A 59 -2.83 -14.84 6.19
N THR A 60 -2.73 -14.61 4.87
CA THR A 60 -1.48 -14.82 4.14
C THR A 60 -0.92 -13.46 3.75
N SER A 61 0.37 -13.25 4.01
CA SER A 61 1.06 -11.98 3.80
C SER A 61 2.31 -12.19 2.95
N TRP A 62 2.67 -11.18 2.16
CA TRP A 62 3.87 -11.15 1.33
C TRP A 62 4.65 -9.89 1.65
N HIS A 63 5.89 -10.10 2.05
CA HIS A 63 6.73 -9.08 2.64
C HIS A 63 7.88 -8.73 1.71
N PHE A 64 7.82 -7.52 1.14
CA PHE A 64 8.83 -7.03 0.22
C PHE A 64 10.08 -6.58 0.98
N PRO A 65 11.31 -6.83 0.46
CA PRO A 65 12.54 -6.38 1.10
C PRO A 65 12.54 -4.89 1.42
N LEU A 66 13.37 -4.46 2.37
CA LEU A 66 13.44 -3.06 2.81
C LEU A 66 13.71 -2.06 1.68
N ALA A 67 14.42 -2.47 0.62
CA ALA A 67 14.67 -1.65 -0.57
C ALA A 67 13.38 -1.34 -1.37
N TYR A 68 12.30 -2.08 -1.16
CA TYR A 68 11.03 -1.95 -1.85
C TYR A 68 9.97 -1.40 -0.91
N SER A 69 10.05 -0.10 -0.64
CA SER A 69 8.99 0.64 0.05
C SER A 69 8.82 2.02 -0.52
N ARG A 70 7.70 2.68 -0.20
CA ARG A 70 7.45 4.06 -0.64
C ARG A 70 8.62 5.00 -0.36
N SER A 71 9.34 4.78 0.74
CA SER A 71 10.42 5.65 1.21
C SER A 71 11.80 5.25 0.72
N THR A 72 12.00 4.04 0.20
CA THR A 72 13.33 3.47 -0.12
C THR A 72 13.49 3.02 -1.56
N ILE A 73 12.38 2.79 -2.28
CA ILE A 73 12.40 2.35 -3.67
C ILE A 73 13.18 3.35 -4.53
N ASN A 74 14.02 2.83 -5.42
CA ASN A 74 14.92 3.61 -6.27
C ASN A 74 15.87 4.55 -5.50
N GLY A 75 16.31 4.12 -4.31
CA GLY A 75 17.31 4.83 -3.51
C GLY A 75 16.79 6.08 -2.78
N ARG A 76 15.46 6.24 -2.69
CA ARG A 76 14.85 7.36 -1.96
C ARG A 76 15.14 7.29 -0.46
N THR A 77 15.05 8.44 0.20
CA THR A 77 15.28 8.61 1.65
C THR A 77 14.04 9.21 2.33
N GLY A 78 12.84 8.76 1.92
CA GLY A 78 11.57 9.30 2.39
C GLY A 78 10.58 9.58 1.26
N SER A 79 9.30 9.69 1.63
CA SER A 79 8.19 10.05 0.73
C SER A 79 6.91 10.26 1.55
N ASN A 80 5.97 11.11 1.13
CA ASN A 80 4.61 11.13 1.69
C ASN A 80 3.57 10.63 0.67
N ALA A 81 3.99 9.87 -0.34
CA ALA A 81 3.17 9.43 -1.47
C ALA A 81 2.16 8.31 -1.16
N CYS A 82 1.98 7.88 0.09
CA CYS A 82 1.19 6.70 0.43
C CYS A 82 -0.24 6.73 -0.13
N THR A 83 -0.89 7.89 -0.12
CA THR A 83 -2.23 8.08 -0.71
C THR A 83 -2.21 7.87 -2.23
N PHE A 84 -1.26 8.46 -2.96
CA PHE A 84 -1.15 8.24 -4.40
C PHE A 84 -0.82 6.79 -4.74
N ILE A 85 0.08 6.16 -3.98
CA ILE A 85 0.45 4.76 -4.18
C ILE A 85 -0.76 3.85 -3.98
N ALA A 86 -1.56 4.06 -2.94
CA ALA A 86 -2.79 3.30 -2.71
C ALA A 86 -3.76 3.40 -3.90
N LEU A 87 -3.98 4.62 -4.43
CA LEU A 87 -4.85 4.84 -5.60
C LEU A 87 -4.31 4.14 -6.86
N VAL A 88 -3.01 4.23 -7.12
CA VAL A 88 -2.38 3.56 -8.27
C VAL A 88 -2.50 2.05 -8.15
N LEU A 89 -2.21 1.48 -6.97
CA LEU A 89 -2.30 0.04 -6.76
C LEU A 89 -3.73 -0.49 -6.97
N CYS A 90 -4.75 0.24 -6.52
CA CYS A 90 -6.14 -0.09 -6.83
C CYS A 90 -6.39 -0.08 -8.34
N LYS A 91 -5.93 0.96 -9.06
CA LYS A 91 -6.10 1.05 -10.52
C LYS A 91 -5.42 -0.12 -11.24
N LEU A 92 -4.18 -0.43 -10.89
CA LEU A 92 -3.42 -1.53 -11.49
C LEU A 92 -4.11 -2.88 -11.25
N HIS A 93 -4.69 -3.07 -10.06
CA HIS A 93 -5.47 -4.27 -9.78
C HIS A 93 -6.76 -4.33 -10.61
N PHE A 94 -7.56 -3.26 -10.66
CA PHE A 94 -8.81 -3.27 -11.42
C PHE A 94 -8.62 -3.37 -12.93
N ALA A 95 -7.48 -2.93 -13.47
CA ALA A 95 -7.14 -3.10 -14.87
C ALA A 95 -6.89 -4.57 -15.26
N ALA A 96 -6.45 -5.40 -14.32
CA ALA A 96 -6.24 -6.82 -14.52
C ALA A 96 -6.46 -7.59 -13.20
N PRO A 97 -7.70 -7.87 -12.77
CA PRO A 97 -7.94 -8.49 -11.47
C PRO A 97 -7.23 -9.85 -11.36
N GLU A 98 -6.50 -10.05 -10.26
CA GLU A 98 -5.79 -11.31 -9.96
C GLU A 98 -5.85 -11.54 -8.46
N LEU A 99 -6.26 -12.73 -8.03
CA LEU A 99 -6.19 -13.12 -6.63
C LEU A 99 -4.80 -13.72 -6.33
N PRO A 100 -4.00 -13.18 -5.40
CA PRO A 100 -2.79 -13.85 -4.94
C PRO A 100 -3.13 -15.25 -4.44
N ARG A 101 -2.29 -16.23 -4.75
CA ARG A 101 -2.48 -17.63 -4.31
C ARG A 101 -1.90 -17.79 -2.90
N PRO A 102 -2.73 -18.09 -1.88
CA PRO A 102 -2.23 -18.37 -0.54
C PRO A 102 -1.17 -19.47 -0.54
N HIS A 103 -0.23 -19.40 0.40
CA HIS A 103 0.88 -20.38 0.58
C HIS A 103 1.87 -20.49 -0.59
N HIS A 104 1.74 -19.66 -1.62
CA HIS A 104 2.66 -19.62 -2.75
C HIS A 104 3.46 -18.31 -2.78
N PRO A 105 4.65 -18.31 -3.38
CA PRO A 105 5.34 -17.08 -3.73
C PRO A 105 4.43 -16.14 -4.52
N LEU A 106 4.60 -14.85 -4.29
CA LEU A 106 3.82 -13.83 -5.00
C LEU A 106 4.11 -13.92 -6.51
N SER A 107 3.06 -13.85 -7.34
CA SER A 107 3.22 -13.90 -8.78
C SER A 107 4.03 -12.70 -9.29
N LEU A 108 4.73 -12.87 -10.41
CA LEU A 108 5.47 -11.76 -11.04
C LEU A 108 4.57 -10.58 -11.37
N THR A 109 3.31 -10.84 -11.74
CA THR A 109 2.30 -9.81 -11.94
C THR A 109 2.10 -8.96 -10.69
N TRP A 110 1.94 -9.59 -9.52
CA TRP A 110 1.77 -8.89 -8.26
C TRP A 110 3.05 -8.16 -7.82
N VAL A 111 4.22 -8.77 -8.01
CA VAL A 111 5.51 -8.10 -7.77
C VAL A 111 5.61 -6.84 -8.61
N PHE A 112 5.33 -6.94 -9.91
CA PHE A 112 5.34 -5.81 -10.83
C PHE A 112 4.35 -4.72 -10.42
N ARG A 113 3.11 -5.09 -10.01
CA ARG A 113 2.11 -4.12 -9.55
C ARG A 113 2.57 -3.35 -8.32
N MET A 114 3.11 -4.04 -7.33
CA MET A 114 3.57 -3.40 -6.09
C MET A 114 4.72 -2.43 -6.39
N VAL A 115 5.71 -2.86 -7.19
CA VAL A 115 6.85 -2.04 -7.59
C VAL A 115 6.40 -0.84 -8.41
N GLN A 116 5.68 -1.06 -9.51
CA GLN A 116 5.16 0.02 -10.37
C GLN A 116 4.23 0.96 -9.63
N GLY A 117 3.36 0.44 -8.76
CA GLY A 117 2.46 1.28 -7.97
C GLY A 117 3.21 2.22 -7.05
N MET A 118 4.29 1.75 -6.41
CA MET A 118 5.17 2.60 -5.61
C MET A 118 5.91 3.64 -6.47
N GLU A 119 6.44 3.25 -7.63
CA GLU A 119 7.16 4.15 -8.52
C GLU A 119 6.26 5.26 -9.10
N ILE A 120 5.11 4.87 -9.66
CA ILE A 120 4.14 5.80 -10.25
C ILE A 120 3.54 6.69 -9.16
N GLY A 121 3.17 6.13 -8.01
CA GLY A 121 2.63 6.92 -6.90
C GLY A 121 3.63 7.95 -6.36
N ASN A 122 4.91 7.59 -6.26
CA ASN A 122 5.98 8.54 -5.92
C ASN A 122 6.13 9.64 -7.00
N LYS A 123 6.08 9.28 -8.30
CA LYS A 123 6.12 10.27 -9.38
C LYS A 123 4.95 11.25 -9.33
N PHE A 124 3.74 10.77 -9.04
CA PHE A 124 2.60 11.66 -8.83
C PHE A 124 2.80 12.58 -7.63
N TYR A 125 3.30 12.05 -6.50
CA TYR A 125 3.60 12.88 -5.34
C TYR A 125 4.61 13.98 -5.66
N ASP A 126 5.74 13.63 -6.29
CA ASP A 126 6.80 14.59 -6.62
C ASP A 126 6.28 15.71 -7.55
N SER A 127 5.44 15.34 -8.52
CA SER A 127 4.85 16.29 -9.49
C SER A 127 3.92 17.32 -8.84
N HIS A 128 3.28 16.97 -7.71
CA HIS A 128 2.27 17.81 -7.08
C HIS A 128 2.70 18.44 -5.76
N SER A 129 3.76 17.93 -5.14
CA SER A 129 4.33 18.46 -3.90
C SER A 129 5.25 19.65 -4.14
N ALA A 130 5.73 19.85 -5.38
CA ALA A 130 6.73 20.85 -5.73
C ALA A 130 7.98 20.79 -4.81
N GLY A 131 8.35 19.58 -4.36
CA GLY A 131 9.48 19.36 -3.45
C GLY A 131 9.19 19.61 -1.97
N ASN A 132 7.98 20.02 -1.60
CA ASN A 132 7.61 20.29 -0.22
C ASN A 132 7.09 19.03 0.49
N PRO A 133 7.29 18.88 1.81
CA PRO A 133 6.83 17.72 2.58
C PRO A 133 5.31 17.79 2.88
N VAL A 134 4.49 17.87 1.83
CA VAL A 134 3.02 17.95 1.92
C VAL A 134 2.44 16.56 2.15
N ILE A 135 1.30 16.49 2.86
CA ILE A 135 0.49 15.28 3.00
C ILE A 135 -0.82 15.52 2.25
N PHE A 136 -1.11 14.66 1.28
CA PHE A 136 -2.33 14.75 0.49
C PHE A 136 -3.40 13.85 1.08
N GLY A 137 -4.53 14.45 1.45
CA GLY A 137 -5.75 13.71 1.77
C GLY A 137 -6.29 12.97 0.55
N VAL A 138 -7.14 11.97 0.75
CA VAL A 138 -7.66 11.12 -0.34
C VAL A 138 -8.35 11.97 -1.42
N ARG A 139 -9.25 12.88 -1.03
CA ARG A 139 -9.99 13.71 -1.98
C ARG A 139 -9.07 14.64 -2.77
N GLU A 140 -8.09 15.23 -2.11
CA GLU A 140 -7.10 16.11 -2.75
C GLU A 140 -6.20 15.33 -3.72
N ALA A 141 -5.71 14.16 -3.31
CA ALA A 141 -4.93 13.28 -4.17
C ALA A 141 -5.74 12.87 -5.40
N VAL A 142 -7.00 12.47 -5.23
CA VAL A 142 -7.86 12.10 -6.36
C VAL A 142 -8.06 13.27 -7.31
N GLN A 143 -8.35 14.48 -6.84
CA GLN A 143 -8.50 15.66 -7.71
C GLN A 143 -7.29 15.85 -8.65
N LYS A 144 -6.08 15.50 -8.18
CA LYS A 144 -4.84 15.65 -8.93
C LYS A 144 -4.60 14.52 -9.95
N VAL A 145 -5.08 13.30 -9.69
CA VAL A 145 -4.80 12.12 -10.54
C VAL A 145 -6.04 11.47 -11.15
N GLN A 146 -7.22 12.06 -10.97
CA GLN A 146 -8.50 11.48 -11.38
C GLN A 146 -8.51 11.11 -12.87
N ALA A 147 -8.09 12.04 -13.73
CA ALA A 147 -8.03 11.81 -15.17
C ALA A 147 -7.00 10.73 -15.54
N SER A 148 -5.80 10.79 -14.97
CA SER A 148 -4.72 9.84 -15.25
C SER A 148 -5.04 8.41 -14.81
N LEU A 149 -5.77 8.25 -13.70
CA LEU A 149 -6.16 6.94 -13.18
C LEU A 149 -7.56 6.51 -13.63
N GLY A 150 -8.35 7.38 -14.26
CA GLY A 150 -9.74 7.11 -14.62
C GLY A 150 -10.60 6.77 -13.40
N ILE A 151 -10.45 7.54 -12.31
CA ILE A 151 -11.25 7.36 -11.10
C ILE A 151 -12.65 7.93 -11.36
N ALA A 152 -13.68 7.08 -11.34
CA ALA A 152 -15.04 7.48 -11.65
C ALA A 152 -15.65 8.38 -10.56
N SER A 153 -15.45 8.03 -9.29
CA SER A 153 -15.96 8.81 -8.16
C SER A 153 -15.24 8.48 -6.86
N VAL A 154 -15.36 9.38 -5.88
CA VAL A 154 -14.94 9.17 -4.48
C VAL A 154 -16.15 9.42 -3.60
N ARG A 155 -16.50 8.43 -2.78
CA ARG A 155 -17.63 8.55 -1.84
C ARG A 155 -17.30 9.49 -0.68
N SER A 156 -18.28 9.77 0.17
CA SER A 156 -18.04 10.51 1.41
C SER A 156 -17.03 9.75 2.28
N GLU A 157 -16.18 10.50 2.97
CA GLU A 157 -15.36 9.95 4.05
C GLU A 157 -16.29 9.47 5.17
N LEU A 158 -15.96 8.33 5.77
CA LEU A 158 -16.79 7.69 6.77
C LEU A 158 -15.96 7.51 8.05
N PRO A 159 -16.52 7.81 9.24
CA PRO A 159 -15.84 7.54 10.49
C PRO A 159 -15.64 6.02 10.61
N THR A 160 -14.40 5.59 10.83
CA THR A 160 -14.08 4.17 10.91
C THR A 160 -13.06 3.96 12.00
N ASP A 161 -13.31 2.93 12.80
CA ASP A 161 -12.38 2.39 13.75
C ASP A 161 -11.95 0.98 13.31
N ILE A 162 -10.68 0.66 13.60
CA ILE A 162 -10.11 -0.68 13.46
C ILE A 162 -10.60 -1.57 14.59
N THR A 163 -10.82 -0.99 15.78
CA THR A 163 -11.40 -1.66 16.93
C THR A 163 -12.90 -1.82 16.74
N ARG A 164 -13.43 -2.92 17.27
CA ARG A 164 -14.84 -3.25 17.10
C ARG A 164 -15.69 -2.24 17.84
N GLN A 165 -16.52 -1.51 17.09
CA GLN A 165 -17.47 -0.54 17.63
C GLN A 165 -18.89 -1.14 17.69
N PRO A 166 -19.73 -0.70 18.64
CA PRO A 166 -21.13 -1.15 18.72
C PRO A 166 -21.94 -0.83 17.46
N VAL A 167 -21.62 0.29 16.80
CA VAL A 167 -22.31 0.75 15.60
C VAL A 167 -21.62 0.21 14.36
N ALA A 168 -22.32 -0.56 13.54
CA ALA A 168 -21.76 -1.20 12.34
C ALA A 168 -21.08 -0.20 11.39
N THR A 169 -21.68 0.97 11.19
CA THR A 169 -21.14 2.03 10.31
C THR A 169 -19.87 2.71 10.83
N ALA A 170 -19.40 2.37 12.03
CA ALA A 170 -18.12 2.81 12.57
C ALA A 170 -17.03 1.72 12.45
N ASN A 171 -17.32 0.58 11.84
CA ASN A 171 -16.40 -0.55 11.74
C ASN A 171 -15.85 -0.70 10.31
N LEU A 172 -14.53 -0.87 10.18
CA LEU A 172 -13.87 -1.08 8.89
C LEU A 172 -14.50 -2.23 8.04
N PRO A 173 -14.83 -3.41 8.61
CA PRO A 173 -15.52 -4.47 7.86
C PRO A 173 -16.81 -4.05 7.15
N HIS A 174 -17.59 -3.16 7.76
CA HIS A 174 -18.84 -2.69 7.17
C HIS A 174 -18.58 -1.92 5.87
N HIS A 175 -17.56 -1.06 5.84
CA HIS A 175 -17.20 -0.29 4.65
C HIS A 175 -16.60 -1.16 3.55
N ILE A 176 -15.80 -2.16 3.91
CA ILE A 176 -15.29 -3.15 2.95
C ILE A 176 -16.46 -3.92 2.32
N GLN A 177 -17.48 -4.29 3.10
CA GLN A 177 -18.69 -4.92 2.60
C GLN A 177 -19.48 -4.00 1.66
N LEU A 178 -19.64 -2.71 2.00
CA LEU A 178 -20.28 -1.75 1.10
C LEU A 178 -19.51 -1.61 -0.23
N ALA A 179 -18.18 -1.63 -0.18
CA ALA A 179 -17.35 -1.61 -1.37
C ALA A 179 -17.53 -2.87 -2.23
N SER A 180 -17.78 -4.04 -1.63
CA SER A 180 -17.99 -5.29 -2.39
C SER A 180 -19.31 -5.32 -3.17
N LEU A 181 -20.26 -4.44 -2.84
CA LEU A 181 -21.56 -4.35 -3.53
C LEU A 181 -21.49 -3.57 -4.84
N VAL A 182 -20.36 -2.92 -5.12
CA VAL A 182 -20.20 -2.02 -6.26
C VAL A 182 -19.00 -2.46 -7.08
N ASN A 183 -19.19 -2.59 -8.39
CA ASN A 183 -18.13 -3.06 -9.27
C ASN A 183 -16.89 -2.15 -9.19
N GLN A 184 -15.70 -2.76 -9.18
CA GLN A 184 -14.40 -2.07 -9.15
C GLN A 184 -14.28 -0.97 -8.07
N THR A 185 -14.83 -1.23 -6.88
CA THR A 185 -14.75 -0.31 -5.73
C THR A 185 -13.77 -0.83 -4.69
N SER A 186 -12.94 0.07 -4.16
CA SER A 186 -12.00 -0.20 -3.07
C SER A 186 -12.22 0.79 -1.93
N SER A 187 -11.81 0.41 -0.72
CA SER A 187 -11.79 1.30 0.44
C SER A 187 -10.36 1.76 0.70
N VAL A 188 -10.16 3.06 0.88
CA VAL A 188 -8.86 3.62 1.30
C VAL A 188 -8.99 3.99 2.77
N PHE A 189 -8.09 3.49 3.59
CA PHE A 189 -8.08 3.74 5.02
C PHE A 189 -6.85 4.57 5.38
N VAL A 190 -7.07 5.63 6.16
CA VAL A 190 -6.03 6.57 6.57
C VAL A 190 -5.97 6.58 8.10
N THR A 191 -4.78 6.32 8.66
CA THR A 191 -4.50 6.42 10.09
C THR A 191 -3.09 6.92 10.30
N ASP A 192 -2.87 7.86 11.22
CA ASP A 192 -1.54 8.42 11.53
C ASP A 192 -0.71 8.80 10.29
N GLN A 193 -1.35 9.47 9.31
CA GLN A 193 -0.74 9.87 8.04
C GLN A 193 -0.23 8.70 7.16
N LYS A 194 -0.68 7.47 7.46
CA LYS A 194 -0.46 6.28 6.66
C LYS A 194 -1.73 5.92 5.92
N THR A 195 -1.56 5.55 4.65
CA THR A 195 -2.67 5.19 3.78
C THR A 195 -2.48 3.78 3.28
N VAL A 196 -3.52 2.95 3.44
CA VAL A 196 -3.61 1.59 2.92
C VAL A 196 -4.89 1.41 2.11
N ALA A 197 -4.89 0.46 1.18
CA ALA A 197 -6.08 0.13 0.41
C ALA A 197 -6.60 -1.26 0.74
N PHE A 198 -7.91 -1.39 0.85
CA PHE A 198 -8.65 -2.63 0.96
C PHE A 198 -9.45 -2.87 -0.31
N ILE A 199 -9.21 -4.01 -0.97
CA ILE A 199 -9.94 -4.43 -2.18
C ILE A 199 -10.74 -5.69 -1.88
N PRO A 200 -12.08 -5.63 -1.90
CA PRO A 200 -12.91 -6.83 -1.78
C PRO A 200 -12.78 -7.72 -3.03
N MET A 201 -12.60 -9.01 -2.80
CA MET A 201 -12.35 -10.04 -3.83
C MET A 201 -13.17 -11.29 -3.52
N GLY A 202 -14.48 -11.23 -3.76
CA GLY A 202 -15.40 -12.31 -3.38
C GLY A 202 -15.42 -12.49 -1.87
N GLN A 203 -15.05 -13.68 -1.38
CA GLN A 203 -14.92 -13.97 0.06
C GLN A 203 -13.60 -13.49 0.67
N HIS A 204 -12.71 -12.91 -0.14
CA HIS A 204 -11.42 -12.42 0.32
C HIS A 204 -11.36 -10.90 0.36
N VAL A 205 -10.44 -10.38 1.16
CA VAL A 205 -10.08 -8.96 1.16
C VAL A 205 -8.58 -8.87 0.96
N LEU A 206 -8.16 -8.03 0.03
CA LEU A 206 -6.77 -7.72 -0.21
C LEU A 206 -6.40 -6.42 0.50
N LEU A 207 -5.32 -6.42 1.27
CA LEU A 207 -4.72 -5.24 1.88
C LEU A 207 -3.43 -4.87 1.13
N LEU A 208 -3.36 -3.63 0.66
CA LEU A 208 -2.20 -3.06 -0.03
C LEU A 208 -1.53 -2.02 0.87
N HIS A 209 -0.30 -2.29 1.30
CA HIS A 209 0.42 -1.45 2.26
C HIS A 209 1.85 -1.13 1.80
N SER A 210 2.11 0.14 1.44
CA SER A 210 3.39 0.59 0.87
C SER A 210 4.45 1.11 1.87
N HIS A 211 4.12 1.19 3.15
CA HIS A 211 5.00 1.77 4.16
C HIS A 211 6.17 0.85 4.47
N CYS A 212 7.28 1.45 4.92
CA CYS A 212 8.40 0.69 5.45
C CYS A 212 8.20 0.40 6.93
N HIS A 213 8.05 -0.86 7.29
CA HIS A 213 8.20 -1.32 8.68
C HIS A 213 9.62 -1.81 8.94
N ALA A 214 10.30 -1.23 9.93
CA ALA A 214 11.62 -1.68 10.39
C ALA A 214 11.42 -2.53 11.65
N GLN A 215 11.64 -3.86 11.56
CA GLN A 215 11.57 -4.88 12.62
C GLN A 215 10.34 -4.90 13.55
N SER A 216 9.35 -4.04 13.32
CA SER A 216 8.06 -4.00 14.00
C SER A 216 7.00 -4.53 13.05
N GLY A 217 6.07 -5.32 13.59
CA GLY A 217 4.93 -5.88 12.83
C GLY A 217 4.14 -4.79 12.11
N ALA A 218 3.57 -5.18 10.98
CA ALA A 218 2.71 -4.40 10.09
C ALA A 218 1.70 -3.57 10.84
#